data_AF-A0A2V6EEG2-F1
#
_entry.id   AF-A0A2V6EEG2-F1
#
_cell.length_a   1.000
_cell.length_b   1.000
_cell.length_c   1.000
_cell.angle_alpha   90.00
_cell.angle_beta   90.00
_cell.angle_gamma   90.00
#
_symmetry.space_group_name_H-M   'P 1'
#
loop_
_entity.id
_entity.type
_entity.pdbx_description
1 polymer ?
#
loop_
_entity_poly.entity_id
_entity_poly.type
_entity_poly.pdbx_seq_one_letter_code
_entity_poly.pdbx_strand_id
1 'polypeptide(L)'
;NNRAAPNGREFDFEQMLIPKWQNQDWHDACICRDAPDDLVACIGSEGQRLYVIPSLKLIVMRQANGGSFSDAHFLRLLLGRERR
;
A
#
# COMPACT_ATOMS: atom_id res chain seq x y z
N ASN A 1 -10.10 -8.67 2.81
CA ASN A 1 -10.91 -8.63 1.58
C ASN A 1 -10.09 -7.86 0.57
N ASN A 2 -9.30 -8.57 -0.25
CA ASN A 2 -8.37 -7.97 -1.20
C ASN A 2 -8.93 -8.21 -2.59
N ARG A 3 -9.36 -7.15 -3.25
CA ARG A 3 -10.00 -7.20 -4.58
C ARG A 3 -9.48 -6.02 -5.37
N ALA A 4 -9.42 -6.18 -6.69
CA ALA A 4 -9.10 -5.07 -7.58
C ALA A 4 -10.01 -3.86 -7.28
N ALA A 5 -9.39 -2.70 -7.05
CA ALA A 5 -10.08 -1.48 -6.66
C ALA A 5 -9.78 -0.38 -7.70
N PRO A 6 -10.34 -0.48 -8.93
CA PRO A 6 -10.02 0.44 -10.03
C PRO A 6 -10.37 1.90 -9.71
N ASN A 7 -11.39 2.13 -8.87
CA ASN A 7 -11.81 3.44 -8.40
C ASN A 7 -11.46 3.68 -6.91
N GLY A 8 -10.64 2.80 -6.31
CA GLY A 8 -10.30 2.88 -4.90
C GLY A 8 -9.54 4.17 -4.56
N ARG A 9 -9.72 4.69 -3.35
CA ARG A 9 -9.00 5.84 -2.82
C ARG A 9 -7.62 5.39 -2.35
N GLU A 10 -6.58 5.86 -3.05
CA GLU A 10 -5.19 5.73 -2.60
C GLU A 10 -4.91 6.76 -1.51
N PHE A 11 -4.30 6.35 -0.40
CA PHE A 11 -3.87 7.24 0.66
C PHE A 11 -2.67 6.65 1.40
N ASP A 12 -2.03 7.48 2.22
CA ASP A 12 -0.99 7.01 3.14
C ASP A 12 -1.65 6.26 4.30
N PHE A 13 -1.42 4.95 4.34
CA PHE A 13 -2.02 4.06 5.35
C PHE A 13 -1.49 4.35 6.75
N GLU A 14 -0.27 4.87 6.89
CA GLU A 14 0.27 5.25 8.19
C GLU A 14 -0.51 6.43 8.76
N GLN A 15 -0.85 7.41 7.92
CA GLN A 15 -1.72 8.52 8.30
C GLN A 15 -3.13 8.07 8.69
N MET A 16 -3.69 7.03 8.03
CA MET A 16 -5.00 6.48 8.39
C MET A 16 -4.99 5.73 9.73
N LEU A 17 -3.83 5.28 10.19
CA LEU A 17 -3.68 4.60 11.47
C LEU A 17 -3.48 5.56 12.65
N ILE A 18 -3.15 6.84 12.41
CA ILE A 18 -2.95 7.85 13.45
C ILE A 18 -4.26 8.20 14.20
N PRO A 19 -5.41 8.44 13.53
CA PRO A 19 -6.67 8.70 14.21
C PRO A 19 -7.12 7.49 15.06
N LYS A 20 -7.88 7.77 16.13
CA LYS A 20 -8.61 6.71 16.86
C LYS A 20 -9.40 5.86 15.87
N TRP A 21 -9.45 4.54 16.09
CA TRP A 21 -10.06 3.58 15.16
C TRP A 21 -11.49 3.94 14.72
N GLN A 22 -12.27 4.60 15.58
CA GLN A 22 -13.64 5.08 15.28
C GLN A 22 -13.71 6.15 14.19
N ASN A 23 -12.61 6.90 14.01
CA ASN A 23 -12.50 8.03 13.08
C ASN A 23 -11.70 7.64 11.83
N GLN A 24 -11.32 6.38 11.67
CA GLN A 24 -10.61 5.91 10.50
C GLN A 24 -11.63 5.59 9.40
N ASP A 25 -11.46 6.22 8.24
CA ASP A 25 -12.29 5.95 7.07
C ASP A 25 -11.54 5.07 6.08
N TRP A 26 -11.90 3.78 6.09
CA TRP A 26 -11.35 2.77 5.20
C TRP A 26 -12.22 2.52 3.95
N HIS A 27 -13.30 3.28 3.76
CA HIS A 27 -14.16 3.09 2.59
C HIS A 27 -13.39 3.34 1.29
N ASP A 28 -13.56 2.40 0.37
CA ASP A 28 -12.89 2.33 -0.92
C ASP A 28 -11.36 2.44 -0.86
N ALA A 29 -10.74 2.19 0.30
CA ALA A 29 -9.29 2.25 0.47
C ALA A 29 -8.55 1.25 -0.44
N CYS A 30 -7.52 1.71 -1.14
CA CYS A 30 -6.58 0.80 -1.79
C CYS A 30 -5.14 1.30 -1.63
N ILE A 31 -4.20 0.36 -1.58
CA ILE A 31 -2.77 0.67 -1.43
C ILE A 31 -2.15 1.20 -2.72
N CYS A 32 -2.62 0.67 -3.86
CA CYS A 32 -2.26 1.10 -5.21
C CYS A 32 -3.29 0.51 -6.18
N ARG A 33 -3.94 1.33 -7.02
CA ARG A 33 -4.87 0.89 -8.06
C ARG A 33 -4.21 0.01 -9.12
N ASP A 34 -2.93 0.25 -9.33
CA ASP A 34 -2.13 -0.42 -10.35
C ASP A 34 -1.44 -1.68 -9.79
N ALA A 35 -1.66 -2.05 -8.52
CA ALA A 35 -1.14 -3.30 -7.96
C ALA A 35 -1.99 -4.52 -8.37
N PRO A 36 -1.40 -5.73 -8.44
CA PRO A 36 -2.15 -6.98 -8.52
C PRO A 36 -3.12 -7.14 -7.34
N ASP A 37 -4.27 -7.77 -7.60
CA ASP A 37 -5.33 -7.99 -6.61
C ASP A 37 -4.94 -9.00 -5.52
N ASP A 38 -3.91 -9.79 -5.77
CA ASP A 38 -3.32 -10.74 -4.82
C ASP A 38 -2.17 -10.15 -3.96
N LEU A 39 -1.87 -8.85 -4.08
CA LEU A 39 -0.87 -8.17 -3.25
C LEU A 39 -1.33 -8.07 -1.80
N VAL A 40 -0.67 -8.76 -0.87
CA VAL A 40 -0.86 -8.60 0.57
C VAL A 40 0.20 -7.66 1.14
N ALA A 41 -0.21 -6.69 1.95
CA ALA A 41 0.70 -5.76 2.61
C ALA A 41 0.59 -5.84 4.14
N CYS A 42 1.72 -5.96 4.83
CA CYS A 42 1.83 -5.66 6.25
C CYS A 42 2.41 -4.26 6.42
N ILE A 43 1.76 -3.47 7.26
CA ILE A 43 2.07 -2.05 7.48
C ILE A 43 2.48 -1.92 8.95
N GLY A 44 3.73 -1.51 9.17
CA GLY A 44 4.28 -1.28 10.51
C GLY A 44 4.67 0.18 10.73
N SER A 45 4.78 0.56 12.00
CA SER A 45 5.21 1.88 12.44
C SER A 45 6.55 2.28 11.81
N GLU A 46 6.79 3.59 11.73
CA GLU A 46 8.03 4.16 11.18
C GLU A 46 8.25 3.78 9.70
N GLY A 47 7.15 3.59 8.98
CA GLY A 47 7.15 3.27 7.55
C GLY A 47 7.54 1.82 7.19
N GLN A 48 7.57 0.88 8.12
CA GLN A 48 7.90 -0.52 7.81
C GLN A 48 6.88 -1.11 6.84
N ARG A 49 7.33 -1.84 5.82
CA ARG A 49 6.46 -2.53 4.85
C ARG A 49 6.94 -3.93 4.53
N LEU A 50 6.01 -4.85 4.43
CA LEU A 50 6.18 -6.14 3.78
C LEU A 50 5.09 -6.28 2.71
N TYR A 51 5.49 -6.37 1.45
CA TYR A 51 4.59 -6.69 0.34
C TYR A 51 4.83 -8.12 -0.12
N VAL A 52 3.77 -8.88 -0.30
CA VAL A 52 3.79 -10.24 -0.86
C VAL A 52 2.87 -10.24 -2.07
N ILE A 53 3.40 -10.58 -3.25
CA ILE A 53 2.66 -10.65 -4.51
C ILE A 53 2.85 -12.06 -5.10
N PRO A 54 1.97 -13.02 -4.77
CA PRO A 54 2.11 -14.41 -5.17
C PRO A 54 2.19 -14.63 -6.69
N SER A 55 1.35 -13.94 -7.46
CA SER A 55 1.28 -14.01 -8.93
C SER A 55 2.61 -13.64 -9.60
N LEU A 56 3.40 -12.78 -8.96
CA LEU A 56 4.74 -12.38 -9.42
C LEU A 56 5.88 -13.14 -8.74
N LYS A 57 5.58 -14.04 -7.79
CA LYS A 57 6.56 -14.73 -6.94
C LYS A 57 7.51 -13.73 -6.26
N LEU A 58 6.97 -12.60 -5.81
CA LEU A 58 7.74 -11.47 -5.31
C LEU A 58 7.39 -11.19 -3.85
N ILE A 59 8.44 -11.02 -3.04
CA ILE A 59 8.34 -10.48 -1.68
C ILE A 59 9.26 -9.26 -1.61
N VAL A 60 8.74 -8.16 -1.08
CA VAL A 60 9.50 -6.92 -0.88
C VAL A 60 9.44 -6.52 0.59
N MET A 61 10.61 -6.29 1.17
CA MET A 61 10.74 -5.79 2.53
C MET A 61 11.34 -4.38 2.49
N ARG A 62 10.63 -3.41 3.09
CA ARG A 62 11.14 -2.06 3.36
C ARG A 62 11.37 -1.92 4.85
N GLN A 63 12.64 -1.76 5.23
CA GLN A 63 13.02 -1.29 6.55
C GLN A 63 13.18 0.23 6.52
N ALA A 64 12.58 0.91 7.49
CA ALA A 64 12.62 2.36 7.60
C ALA A 64 12.64 2.82 9.06
N ASN A 65 13.00 4.09 9.27
CA ASN A 65 12.99 4.74 10.56
C ASN A 65 12.33 6.12 10.38
N GLY A 66 11.08 6.11 9.93
CA GLY A 66 10.29 7.28 9.62
C GLY A 66 10.49 7.83 8.20
N GLY A 67 10.13 9.10 8.02
CA GLY A 67 10.16 9.83 6.74
C GLY A 67 8.89 9.67 5.90
N SER A 68 8.75 10.50 4.87
CA SER A 68 7.61 10.41 3.95
C SER A 68 7.78 9.23 2.99
N PHE A 69 6.76 8.40 2.86
CA PHE A 69 6.73 7.28 1.93
C PHE A 69 5.35 7.13 1.30
N SER A 70 5.30 6.82 0.00
CA SER A 70 4.05 6.57 -0.72
C SER A 70 4.07 5.15 -1.25
N ASP A 71 3.23 4.30 -0.67
CA ASP A 71 3.01 2.93 -1.13
C ASP A 71 2.66 2.89 -2.62
N ALA A 72 1.71 3.72 -3.06
CA ALA A 72 1.25 3.75 -4.44
C ALA A 72 2.34 4.14 -5.44
N HIS A 73 3.14 5.17 -5.12
CA HIS A 73 4.25 5.57 -5.99
C HIS A 73 5.33 4.48 -6.07
N PHE A 74 5.74 3.93 -4.93
CA PHE A 74 6.72 2.85 -4.88
C PHE A 74 6.25 1.62 -5.69
N LEU A 75 5.01 1.18 -5.48
CA LEU A 75 4.46 0.02 -6.18
C LEU A 75 4.36 0.26 -7.69
N ARG A 76 4.04 1.47 -8.15
CA ARG A 76 4.07 1.79 -9.59
C ARG A 76 5.46 1.69 -10.19
N LEU A 77 6.48 2.18 -9.50
CA LEU A 77 7.88 2.02 -9.93
C LEU A 77 8.28 0.55 -9.99
N LEU A 78 8.02 -0.19 -8.91
CA LEU A 78 8.34 -1.62 -8.80
C LEU A 78 7.68 -2.46 -9.91
N LEU A 79 6.43 -2.14 -10.24
CA LEU A 79 5.62 -2.88 -11.21
C LEU A 79 5.78 -2.36 -12.65
N GLY A 80 6.61 -1.33 -12.88
CA GLY A 80 6.78 -0.72 -14.20
C GLY A 80 5.53 -0.03 -14.75
N ARG A 81 4.67 0.53 -13.87
CA ARG A 81 3.39 1.18 -14.19
C ARG A 81 3.39 2.69 -13.88
N GLU A 82 4.57 3.29 -13.72
CA GLU A 82 4.68 4.74 -13.54
C GLU A 82 4.20 5.47 -14.80
N ARG A 83 3.24 6.39 -14.64
CA ARG A 83 2.83 7.28 -15.73
C ARG A 83 3.85 8.41 -15.82
N ARG A 84 4.52 8.54 -16.96
CA ARG A 84 5.37 9.69 -17.28
C ARG A 84 4.55 10.96 -17.48
#